data_AF-A0A223S245-F1
#
_entry.id   AF-A0A223S245-F1
#
_cell.length_a   1.000
_cell.length_b   1.000
_cell.length_c   1.000
_cell.angle_alpha   90.00
_cell.angle_beta   90.00
_cell.angle_gamma   90.00
#
_symmetry.space_group_name_H-M   'P 1'
#
loop_
_entity.id
_entity.type
_entity.pdbx_description
1 polymer ?
#
loop_
_entity_poly.entity_id
_entity_poly.type
_entity_poly.pdbx_seq_one_letter_code
_entity_poly.pdbx_strand_id
1 'polypeptide(L)'
;MTSTVKTWTVANRRELWDWARFHAAPVTITEETWDHITYQAEAICGARRYLCSYREQMPPCVALKRRANTFTVALFHEPAGAYCYHVREVIPETAGEGDDPAHLAALVAAANIQRERRAVCGATAENLVVLTTERTYPGDCAEQMEAR
;
A
#
# COMPACT_ATOMS: atom_id res chain seq x y z
N MET A 1 6.54 19.28 23.18
CA MET A 1 5.19 18.96 23.74
C MET A 1 4.84 17.55 23.30
N THR A 2 4.69 16.61 24.23
CA THR A 2 4.40 15.20 23.95
C THR A 2 2.91 15.06 23.68
N SER A 3 2.50 14.99 22.41
CA SER A 3 1.10 14.73 22.06
C SER A 3 0.75 13.32 22.53
N THR A 4 -0.25 13.20 23.41
CA THR A 4 -0.77 11.88 23.79
C THR A 4 -1.62 11.35 22.63
N VAL A 5 -1.21 10.22 22.08
CA VAL A 5 -1.95 9.52 21.04
C VAL A 5 -2.84 8.46 21.69
N LYS A 6 -4.14 8.50 21.41
CA LYS A 6 -5.08 7.43 21.76
C LYS A 6 -5.39 6.64 20.50
N THR A 7 -5.13 5.34 20.53
CA THR A 7 -5.36 4.43 19.41
C THR A 7 -6.27 3.28 19.82
N TRP A 8 -7.21 2.91 18.95
CA TRP A 8 -7.99 1.68 19.07
C TRP A 8 -8.42 1.15 17.70
N THR A 9 -8.77 -0.13 17.68
CA THR A 9 -9.27 -0.83 16.49
C THR A 9 -10.75 -1.13 16.68
N VAL A 10 -11.57 -0.83 15.67
CA VAL A 10 -13.00 -1.16 15.66
C VAL A 10 -13.27 -2.47 14.93
N ALA A 11 -14.43 -3.08 15.20
CA ALA A 11 -14.72 -4.44 14.73
C ALA A 11 -15.10 -4.49 13.25
N ASN A 12 -15.68 -3.41 12.72
CA ASN A 12 -16.19 -3.37 11.35
C ASN A 12 -16.01 -1.99 10.71
N ARG A 13 -16.14 -1.97 9.38
CA ARG A 13 -16.01 -0.79 8.55
C ARG A 13 -16.98 0.33 8.95
N ARG A 14 -18.21 -0.03 9.31
CA ARG A 14 -19.23 0.97 9.65
C ARG A 14 -18.84 1.78 10.88
N GLU A 15 -18.34 1.13 11.94
CA GLU A 15 -17.89 1.81 13.15
C GLU A 15 -16.79 2.83 12.89
N LEU A 16 -15.81 2.51 12.01
CA LEU A 16 -14.75 3.45 11.66
C LEU A 16 -15.32 4.66 10.91
N TRP A 17 -16.24 4.45 9.96
CA TRP A 17 -16.80 5.54 9.15
C TRP A 17 -17.75 6.42 9.96
N ASP A 18 -18.51 5.84 10.89
CA ASP A 18 -19.37 6.59 11.80
C ASP A 18 -18.52 7.46 12.74
N TRP A 19 -17.42 6.92 13.29
CA TRP A 19 -16.47 7.69 14.10
C TRP A 19 -15.79 8.80 13.28
N ALA A 20 -15.27 8.48 12.09
CA ALA A 20 -14.59 9.41 11.22
C ALA A 20 -15.51 10.58 10.81
N ARG A 21 -16.76 10.28 10.46
CA ARG A 21 -17.77 11.30 10.12
C ARG A 21 -18.09 12.19 11.30
N PHE A 22 -18.29 11.63 12.50
CA PHE A 22 -18.57 12.40 13.71
C PHE A 22 -17.45 13.40 14.02
N HIS A 23 -16.19 13.03 13.75
CA HIS A 23 -15.02 13.88 13.99
C HIS A 23 -14.55 14.69 12.75
N ALA A 24 -15.27 14.64 11.63
CA ALA A 24 -14.85 15.22 10.35
C ALA A 24 -13.42 14.82 9.93
N ALA A 25 -13.03 13.59 10.25
CA ALA A 25 -11.70 13.04 9.96
C ALA A 25 -11.71 12.28 8.62
N PRO A 26 -10.70 12.48 7.75
CA PRO A 26 -10.57 11.66 6.55
C PRO A 26 -10.16 10.23 6.93
N VAL A 27 -10.72 9.25 6.22
CA VAL A 27 -10.27 7.85 6.30
C VAL A 27 -9.23 7.62 5.21
N THR A 28 -8.08 7.07 5.59
CA THR A 28 -6.96 6.76 4.68
C THR A 28 -6.56 5.30 4.82
N ILE A 29 -6.06 4.70 3.74
CA ILE A 29 -5.38 3.40 3.80
C ILE A 29 -3.97 3.62 4.34
N THR A 30 -3.63 2.95 5.44
CA THR A 30 -2.30 3.03 6.07
C THR A 30 -1.44 1.82 5.80
N GLU A 31 -2.07 0.69 5.47
CA GLU A 31 -1.40 -0.56 5.11
C GLU A 31 -2.29 -1.31 4.14
N GLU A 32 -1.68 -1.84 3.10
CA GLU A 32 -2.35 -2.69 2.13
C GLU A 32 -1.41 -3.85 1.80
N THR A 33 -1.91 -5.07 2.03
CA THR A 33 -1.25 -6.32 1.64
C THR A 33 -2.21 -7.13 0.78
N TRP A 34 -1.78 -8.33 0.37
CA TRP A 34 -2.64 -9.21 -0.41
C TRP A 34 -3.82 -9.77 0.38
N ASP A 35 -3.69 -9.98 1.70
CA ASP A 35 -4.72 -10.58 2.56
C ASP A 35 -5.58 -9.57 3.33
N HIS A 36 -5.16 -8.31 3.44
CA HIS A 36 -5.95 -7.30 4.16
C HIS A 36 -5.68 -5.86 3.72
N ILE A 37 -6.58 -4.96 4.11
CA ILE A 37 -6.41 -3.51 4.04
C ILE A 37 -6.67 -2.92 5.42
N THR A 38 -5.76 -2.08 5.91
CA THR A 38 -5.95 -1.31 7.14
C THR A 38 -6.35 0.12 6.78
N TYR A 39 -7.55 0.49 7.20
CA TYR A 39 -8.06 1.85 7.13
C TYR A 39 -7.85 2.54 8.47
N GLN A 40 -7.48 3.81 8.45
CA GLN A 40 -7.30 4.62 9.65
C GLN A 40 -7.91 6.01 9.43
N ALA A 41 -8.56 6.53 10.47
CA ALA A 41 -8.96 7.92 10.54
C ALA A 41 -8.25 8.60 11.72
N GLU A 42 -7.84 9.85 11.51
CA GLU A 42 -7.14 10.65 12.51
C GLU A 42 -7.93 11.92 12.82
N ALA A 43 -8.14 12.17 14.12
CA ALA A 43 -8.73 13.41 14.61
C ALA A 43 -7.85 14.06 15.68
N ILE A 44 -7.79 15.39 15.66
CA ILE A 44 -7.11 16.19 16.68
C ILE A 44 -8.16 16.93 17.50
N CYS A 45 -8.14 16.75 18.82
CA CYS A 45 -9.03 17.46 19.74
C CYS A 45 -8.19 18.07 20.87
N GLY A 46 -7.99 19.39 20.81
CA GLY A 46 -7.06 20.09 21.68
C GLY A 46 -5.63 19.59 21.50
N ALA A 47 -4.97 19.20 22.59
CA ALA A 47 -3.61 18.66 22.57
C ALA A 47 -3.54 17.12 22.38
N ARG A 48 -4.67 16.46 22.09
CA ARG A 48 -4.75 15.00 21.94
C ARG A 48 -5.00 14.61 20.50
N ARG A 49 -4.28 13.58 20.06
CA ARG A 49 -4.46 12.93 18.77
C ARG A 49 -5.17 11.60 18.97
N TYR A 50 -6.18 11.33 18.15
CA TYR A 50 -7.00 10.12 18.20
C TYR A 50 -6.86 9.38 16.87
N LEU A 51 -6.56 8.08 16.94
CA LEU A 51 -6.42 7.19 15.81
C LEU A 51 -7.41 6.04 15.97
N CYS A 52 -8.38 5.96 15.06
CA CYS A 52 -9.30 4.85 14.96
C CYS A 52 -8.93 4.03 13.72
N SER A 53 -8.77 2.72 13.86
CA SER A 53 -8.43 1.85 12.72
C SER A 53 -9.41 0.70 12.56
N TYR A 54 -9.51 0.19 11.32
CA TYR A 54 -10.25 -1.01 10.97
C TYR A 54 -9.42 -1.82 9.98
N ARG A 55 -9.27 -3.12 10.23
CA ARG A 55 -8.58 -4.06 9.34
C ARG A 55 -9.60 -4.92 8.61
N GLU A 56 -9.75 -4.69 7.32
CA GLU A 56 -10.60 -5.49 6.44
C GLU A 56 -9.82 -6.71 5.96
N GLN A 57 -10.23 -7.90 6.42
CA GLN A 57 -9.68 -9.16 5.94
C GLN A 57 -10.30 -9.52 4.61
N MET A 58 -9.47 -9.90 3.64
CA MET A 58 -9.94 -10.33 2.33
C MET A 58 -10.49 -11.75 2.43
N PRO A 59 -11.64 -12.04 1.79
CA PRO A 59 -12.09 -13.42 1.62
C PRO A 59 -10.99 -14.27 0.97
N PRO A 60 -10.83 -15.56 1.31
CA PRO A 60 -9.70 -16.37 0.86
C PRO A 60 -9.47 -16.37 -0.66
N CYS A 61 -10.54 -16.47 -1.46
CA CYS A 61 -10.45 -16.43 -2.91
C CYS A 61 -9.95 -15.08 -3.45
N VAL A 62 -10.34 -13.97 -2.80
CA VAL A 62 -9.88 -12.62 -3.14
C VAL A 62 -8.42 -12.44 -2.73
N ALA A 63 -8.04 -12.92 -1.54
CA ALA A 63 -6.67 -12.86 -1.06
C ALA A 63 -5.70 -13.61 -1.99
N LEU A 64 -6.07 -14.81 -2.45
CA LEU A 64 -5.29 -15.58 -3.43
C LEU A 64 -5.13 -14.84 -4.76
N LYS A 65 -6.22 -14.25 -5.27
CA LYS A 65 -6.18 -13.45 -6.51
C LYS A 65 -5.28 -12.22 -6.36
N ARG A 66 -5.34 -11.53 -5.21
CA ARG A 66 -4.48 -10.38 -4.89
C ARG A 66 -3.03 -10.81 -4.78
N ARG A 67 -2.74 -11.90 -4.07
CA ARG A 67 -1.41 -12.50 -3.93
C ARG A 67 -0.80 -12.83 -5.29
N ALA A 68 -1.55 -13.50 -6.16
CA ALA A 68 -1.11 -13.85 -7.50
C ALA A 68 -0.76 -12.60 -8.35
N ASN A 69 -1.43 -11.46 -8.09
CA ASN A 69 -1.21 -10.19 -8.78
C ASN A 69 -0.41 -9.19 -7.94
N THR A 70 0.41 -9.66 -7.01
CA THR A 70 1.31 -8.79 -6.25
C THR A 70 2.69 -8.78 -6.90
N PHE A 71 3.26 -7.59 -7.06
CA PHE A 71 4.54 -7.38 -7.72
C PHE A 71 5.52 -6.65 -6.81
N THR A 72 6.77 -7.07 -6.85
CA THR A 72 7.91 -6.36 -6.27
C THR A 72 8.58 -5.57 -7.37
N VAL A 73 8.60 -4.25 -7.20
CA VAL A 73 9.22 -3.32 -8.15
C VAL A 73 10.45 -2.69 -7.50
N ALA A 74 11.61 -2.87 -8.11
CA ALA A 74 12.83 -2.18 -7.74
C ALA A 74 13.04 -0.98 -8.68
N LEU A 75 13.20 0.21 -8.11
CA LEU A 75 13.49 1.44 -8.82
C LEU A 75 14.73 2.11 -8.22
N PHE A 76 15.40 2.91 -9.02
CA PHE A 76 16.50 3.74 -8.55
C PHE A 76 16.50 5.10 -9.21
N HIS A 77 17.18 6.05 -8.57
CA HIS A 77 17.53 7.33 -9.16
C HIS A 77 18.87 7.80 -8.58
N GLU A 78 19.49 8.81 -9.18
CA GLU A 78 20.81 9.29 -8.78
C GLU A 78 20.76 10.74 -8.27
N PRO A 79 20.37 10.98 -7.01
CA PRO A 79 20.46 12.31 -6.43
C PRO A 79 21.91 12.69 -6.15
N ALA A 80 22.37 13.79 -6.76
CA ALA A 80 23.67 14.43 -6.47
C ALA A 80 24.90 13.48 -6.52
N GLY A 81 24.90 12.53 -7.46
CA GLY A 81 26.04 11.63 -7.70
C GLY A 81 26.09 10.37 -6.83
N ALA A 82 25.01 10.05 -6.09
CA ALA A 82 24.87 8.80 -5.35
C ALA A 82 23.60 8.06 -5.79
N TYR A 83 23.66 6.72 -5.90
CA TYR A 83 22.47 5.93 -6.24
C TYR A 83 21.57 5.72 -5.03
N CYS A 84 20.29 6.06 -5.17
CA CYS A 84 19.24 5.79 -4.21
C CYS A 84 18.31 4.72 -4.75
N TYR A 85 18.19 3.60 -4.03
CA TYR A 85 17.36 2.46 -4.40
C TYR A 85 16.06 2.42 -3.60
N HIS A 86 14.97 2.03 -4.26
CA HIS A 86 13.65 1.91 -3.68
C HIS A 86 13.02 0.59 -4.11
N VAL A 87 12.43 -0.13 -3.16
CA VAL A 87 11.68 -1.36 -3.43
C VAL A 87 10.26 -1.19 -2.92
N ARG A 88 9.28 -1.57 -3.74
CA ARG A 88 7.86 -1.51 -3.39
C ARG A 88 7.15 -2.79 -3.78
N GLU A 89 6.36 -3.31 -2.85
CA GLU A 89 5.33 -4.30 -3.14
C GLU A 89 4.05 -3.56 -3.58
N VAL A 90 3.47 -3.97 -4.69
CA VAL A 90 2.33 -3.31 -5.32
C VAL A 90 1.33 -4.33 -5.83
N ILE A 91 0.04 -4.05 -5.63
CA ILE A 91 -1.08 -4.79 -6.21
C ILE A 91 -1.77 -3.83 -7.18
N PRO A 92 -1.46 -3.87 -8.49
CA PRO A 92 -2.07 -2.95 -9.44
C PRO A 92 -3.56 -3.28 -9.62
N GLU A 93 -4.40 -2.25 -9.64
CA GLU A 93 -5.78 -2.40 -10.11
C GLU A 93 -5.75 -2.60 -11.64
N THR A 94 -6.06 -3.81 -12.10
CA THR A 94 -6.18 -4.08 -13.55
C THR A 94 -7.53 -3.56 -14.04
N ALA A 95 -7.53 -2.55 -14.90
CA ALA A 95 -8.76 -1.87 -15.34
C ALA A 95 -9.45 -2.53 -16.54
N GLY A 96 -8.81 -3.48 -17.24
CA GLY A 96 -9.42 -4.20 -18.36
C GLY A 96 -8.55 -5.28 -19.00
N GLU A 97 -9.10 -5.93 -20.03
CA GLU A 97 -8.34 -6.83 -20.92
C GLU A 97 -7.37 -5.98 -21.77
N GLY A 98 -6.06 -6.20 -21.61
CA GLY A 98 -5.02 -5.58 -22.43
C GLY A 98 -3.94 -4.83 -21.65
N ASP A 99 -4.19 -4.50 -20.38
CA ASP A 99 -3.16 -3.86 -19.54
C ASP A 99 -2.14 -4.90 -19.08
N ASP A 100 -0.84 -4.62 -19.28
CA ASP A 100 0.23 -5.41 -18.68
C ASP A 100 0.31 -5.11 -17.17
N PRO A 101 0.00 -6.08 -16.28
CA PRO A 101 0.01 -5.84 -14.84
C PRO A 101 1.41 -5.47 -14.32
N ALA A 102 2.48 -5.94 -14.95
CA ALA A 102 3.83 -5.55 -14.57
C ALA A 102 4.08 -4.07 -14.86
N HIS A 103 3.68 -3.60 -16.05
CA HIS A 103 3.76 -2.18 -16.39
C HIS A 103 2.94 -1.30 -15.42
N LEU A 104 1.69 -1.70 -15.10
CA LEU A 104 0.86 -0.97 -14.13
C LEU A 104 1.50 -0.95 -12.73
N ALA A 105 2.07 -2.08 -12.28
CA ALA A 105 2.78 -2.13 -11.01
C ALA A 105 3.95 -1.15 -10.95
N ALA A 106 4.72 -1.04 -12.04
CA ALA A 106 5.81 -0.09 -12.13
C ALA A 106 5.34 1.37 -12.03
N LEU A 107 4.24 1.72 -12.72
CA LEU A 107 3.66 3.07 -12.65
C LEU A 107 3.17 3.42 -11.24
N VAL A 108 2.46 2.49 -10.59
CA VAL A 108 1.96 2.68 -9.22
C VAL A 108 3.12 2.77 -8.23
N ALA A 109 4.16 1.93 -8.36
CA ALA A 109 5.36 2.01 -7.53
C ALA A 109 6.05 3.37 -7.65
N ALA A 110 6.24 3.88 -8.87
CA ALA A 110 6.85 5.17 -9.12
C ALA A 110 6.00 6.32 -8.52
N ALA A 111 4.68 6.28 -8.67
CA ALA A 111 3.78 7.27 -8.10
C ALA A 111 3.85 7.29 -6.56
N ASN A 112 3.85 6.10 -5.92
CA ASN A 112 3.98 5.97 -4.48
C ASN A 112 5.33 6.50 -3.97
N ILE A 113 6.44 6.14 -4.62
CA ILE A 113 7.77 6.62 -4.27
C ILE A 113 7.85 8.13 -4.43
N GLN A 114 7.37 8.71 -5.53
CA GLN A 114 7.36 10.16 -5.70
C GLN A 114 6.59 10.83 -4.56
N ARG A 115 5.38 10.36 -4.25
CA ARG A 115 4.55 10.93 -3.18
C ARG A 115 5.25 10.90 -1.82
N GLU A 116 5.94 9.81 -1.50
CA GLU A 116 6.56 9.58 -0.18
C GLU A 116 7.98 10.14 -0.05
N ARG A 117 8.75 10.15 -1.15
CA ARG A 117 10.20 10.33 -1.12
C ARG A 117 10.69 11.57 -1.86
N ARG A 118 9.84 12.28 -2.62
CA ARG A 118 10.22 13.54 -3.27
C ARG A 118 10.84 14.54 -2.31
N ALA A 119 10.25 14.74 -1.14
CA ALA A 119 10.77 15.66 -0.13
C ALA A 119 12.00 15.14 0.63
N VAL A 120 12.32 13.84 0.52
CA VAL A 120 13.39 13.18 1.28
C VAL A 120 14.65 13.01 0.43
N CYS A 121 14.52 12.45 -0.77
CA CYS A 121 15.64 12.18 -1.68
C CYS A 121 15.50 12.86 -3.04
N GLY A 122 14.37 13.51 -3.34
CA GLY A 122 14.14 14.13 -4.65
C GLY A 122 13.62 13.17 -5.72
N ALA A 123 13.18 11.97 -5.35
CA ALA A 123 12.58 11.02 -6.29
C ALA A 123 11.33 11.60 -6.97
N THR A 124 11.27 11.51 -8.29
CA THR A 124 10.13 11.88 -9.13
C THR A 124 9.88 10.78 -10.16
N ALA A 125 8.67 10.69 -10.70
CA ALA A 125 8.35 9.75 -11.77
C ALA A 125 9.24 9.95 -13.01
N GLU A 126 9.74 11.17 -13.23
CA GLU A 126 10.64 11.51 -14.34
C GLU A 126 12.08 11.04 -14.12
N ASN A 127 12.55 10.92 -12.88
CA ASN A 127 13.94 10.54 -12.57
C ASN A 127 14.10 9.11 -12.04
N LEU A 128 12.99 8.43 -11.76
CA LEU A 128 12.99 7.03 -11.34
C LEU A 128 13.15 6.11 -12.55
N VAL A 129 14.09 5.19 -12.46
CA VAL A 129 14.33 4.13 -13.44
C VAL A 129 13.96 2.79 -12.82
N VAL A 130 13.14 2.01 -13.51
CA VAL A 130 12.77 0.66 -13.10
C VAL A 130 13.92 -0.29 -13.40
N LEU A 131 14.39 -1.01 -12.39
CA LEU A 131 15.39 -2.08 -12.53
C LEU A 131 14.71 -3.42 -12.81
N THR A 132 13.76 -3.78 -11.95
CA THR A 132 13.04 -5.05 -12.04
C THR A 132 11.58 -4.84 -11.68
N THR A 133 10.73 -5.67 -12.28
CA THR A 133 9.33 -5.84 -11.90
C THR A 133 9.04 -7.32 -11.94
N GLU A 134 8.85 -7.91 -10.77
CA GLU A 134 8.72 -9.36 -10.61
C GLU A 134 7.47 -9.68 -9.81
N ARG A 135 6.86 -10.84 -10.06
CA ARG A 135 5.80 -11.32 -9.16
C ARG A 135 6.41 -11.60 -7.80
N THR A 136 5.87 -10.98 -6.76
CA THR A 136 6.35 -11.16 -5.37
C THR A 136 6.19 -12.60 -4.91
N TYR A 137 5.05 -13.19 -5.27
CA TYR A 137 4.74 -14.58 -4.99
C TYR A 137 4.74 -15.29 -6.35
N PRO A 138 5.88 -15.89 -6.77
CA PRO A 138 5.86 -16.78 -7.92
C PRO A 138 4.74 -17.80 -7.68
N GLY A 139 3.94 -18.05 -8.72
CA GLY A 139 2.76 -18.92 -8.60
C GLY A 139 3.13 -20.20 -7.85
N ASP A 140 2.26 -20.65 -6.96
CA ASP A 140 2.45 -21.90 -6.21
C ASP A 140 3.00 -22.94 -7.21
N CYS A 141 4.23 -23.43 -7.00
CA CYS A 141 4.81 -24.45 -7.88
C CYS A 141 3.75 -25.54 -8.09
N ALA A 142 3.61 -26.09 -9.29
CA ALA A 142 2.60 -27.11 -9.58
C ALA A 142 2.56 -28.23 -8.50
N GLU A 143 3.70 -28.53 -7.87
CA GLU A 143 3.85 -29.44 -6.72
C GLU A 143 3.01 -29.07 -5.47
N GLN A 144 2.70 -27.79 -5.23
CA GLN A 144 1.92 -27.34 -4.07
C GLN A 144 0.41 -27.48 -4.25
N MET A 145 -0.06 -27.65 -5.49
CA MET A 145 -1.48 -27.87 -5.80
C MET A 145 -1.89 -29.35 -5.73
N GLU A 146 -0.95 -30.29 -5.84
CA GLU A 146 -1.23 -31.74 -5.76
C GLU A 146 -1.35 -32.28 -4.32
N ALA A 147 -1.01 -31.46 -3.31
CA ALA A 147 -1.01 -31.85 -1.91
C ALA A 147 -2.29 -31.46 -1.13
N ARG A 148 -3.41 -31.17 -1.83
CA ARG A 148 -4.70 -30.85 -1.20
C ARG A 148 -5.82 -31.79 -1.60
#